data_AF-A0A7C7KV05-F1
#
_entry.id   AF-A0A7C7KV05-F1
#
_cell.length_a   1.000
_cell.length_b   1.000
_cell.length_c   1.000
_cell.angle_alpha   90.00
_cell.angle_beta   90.00
_cell.angle_gamma   90.00
#
_symmetry.space_group_name_H-M   'P 1'
#
loop_
_entity.id
_entity.type
_entity.pdbx_description
1 polymer ?
#
loop_
_entity_poly.entity_id
_entity_poly.type
_entity_poly.pdbx_seq_one_letter_code
_entity_poly.pdbx_strand_id
1 'polypeptide(L)'
;MIDKQDELRDTANKMAAKGKGLLAVDESTPTIGKRLAGINVENTEENRQAYRGMLFTAEGLGDFISGAILYEETLYQDHLDGESMVSKLNKLGIIPGIKV
;
A
#
# COMPACT_ATOMS: atom_id res chain seq x y z
N MET A 1 1.09 -14.45 25.56
CA MET A 1 0.73 -13.03 25.77
C MET A 1 1.91 -12.09 25.54
N ILE A 2 3.11 -12.39 26.09
CA ILE A 2 4.35 -11.62 25.84
C ILE A 2 4.70 -11.56 24.35
N ASP A 3 4.64 -12.70 23.66
CA ASP A 3 4.94 -12.85 22.22
C ASP A 3 4.18 -11.86 21.30
N LYS A 4 2.88 -11.67 21.52
CA LYS A 4 2.06 -10.74 20.71
C LYS A 4 2.39 -9.27 20.98
N GLN A 5 2.79 -8.94 22.21
CA GLN A 5 3.20 -7.57 22.54
C GLN A 5 4.54 -7.22 21.89
N ASP A 6 5.46 -8.19 21.84
CA ASP A 6 6.75 -8.00 21.21
C ASP A 6 6.62 -7.88 19.68
N GLU A 7 5.78 -8.71 19.05
CA GLU A 7 5.45 -8.59 17.62
C GLU A 7 4.88 -7.22 17.25
N LEU A 8 3.93 -6.70 18.05
CA LEU A 8 3.35 -5.37 17.86
C LEU A 8 4.41 -4.26 18.03
N ARG A 9 5.26 -4.36 19.05
CA ARG A 9 6.33 -3.38 19.31
C ARG A 9 7.35 -3.37 18.19
N ASP A 10 7.76 -4.54 17.71
CA ASP A 10 8.72 -4.68 16.61
C ASP A 10 8.16 -4.12 15.30
N THR A 11 6.89 -4.38 15.01
CA THR A 11 6.21 -3.82 13.83
C THR A 11 6.13 -2.30 13.92
N ALA A 12 5.72 -1.76 15.07
CA ALA A 12 5.65 -0.31 15.28
C ALA A 12 7.03 0.36 15.13
N ASN A 13 8.09 -0.24 15.68
CA ASN A 13 9.46 0.25 15.54
C ASN A 13 9.94 0.24 14.08
N LYS A 14 9.63 -0.82 13.32
CA LYS A 14 9.95 -0.89 11.88
C LYS A 14 9.19 0.17 11.06
N MET A 15 7.91 0.38 11.36
CA MET A 15 7.10 1.43 10.73
C MET A 15 7.63 2.83 11.06
N ALA A 16 8.14 3.06 12.26
CA ALA A 16 8.67 4.35 12.70
C ALA A 16 10.19 4.52 12.46
N ALA A 17 10.79 3.71 11.58
CA ALA A 17 12.22 3.80 11.27
C ALA A 17 12.62 5.21 10.82
N LYS A 18 13.76 5.70 11.33
CA LYS A 18 14.27 7.05 11.04
C LYS A 18 14.43 7.26 9.53
N GLY A 19 13.88 8.35 9.02
CA GLY A 19 13.94 8.69 7.59
C GLY A 19 12.88 8.01 6.73
N LYS A 20 12.00 7.19 7.33
CA LYS A 20 10.87 6.56 6.63
C LYS A 20 9.51 7.09 7.12
N GLY A 21 8.51 6.98 6.27
CA GLY A 21 7.12 7.35 6.54
C GLY A 21 6.12 6.30 6.06
N LEU A 22 4.83 6.65 6.17
CA LEU A 22 3.72 5.80 5.70
C LEU A 22 3.13 6.34 4.40
N LEU A 23 2.84 5.43 3.48
CA LEU A 23 2.09 5.72 2.27
C LEU A 23 0.60 5.38 2.50
N ALA A 24 -0.26 6.39 2.62
CA ALA A 24 -1.70 6.19 2.73
C ALA A 24 -2.33 6.07 1.33
N VAL A 25 -2.69 4.85 0.94
CA VAL A 25 -3.34 4.50 -0.35
C VAL A 25 -4.63 3.72 -0.10
N ASP A 26 -5.29 4.05 1.01
CA ASP A 26 -6.50 3.42 1.53
C ASP A 26 -7.79 4.09 1.04
N GLU A 27 -7.72 4.77 -0.11
CA GLU A 27 -8.89 5.40 -0.69
C GLU A 27 -9.91 4.36 -1.12
N SER A 28 -11.10 4.44 -0.51
CA SER A 28 -12.28 3.70 -0.94
C SER A 28 -12.65 4.01 -2.39
N THR A 29 -13.42 3.12 -3.02
CA THR A 29 -13.83 3.25 -4.43
C THR A 29 -14.44 4.63 -4.78
N PRO A 30 -15.32 5.24 -3.96
CA PRO A 30 -15.81 6.59 -4.24
C PRO A 30 -14.74 7.69 -4.11
N THR A 31 -13.80 7.53 -3.18
CA THR A 31 -12.75 8.52 -2.89
C THR A 31 -11.72 8.54 -4.01
N ILE A 32 -11.21 7.38 -4.41
CA ILE A 32 -10.27 7.28 -5.53
C ILE A 32 -10.93 7.68 -6.85
N GLY A 33 -12.22 7.38 -7.04
CA GLY A 33 -12.98 7.82 -8.20
C GLY A 33 -12.95 9.34 -8.39
N LYS A 34 -13.06 10.13 -7.31
CA LYS A 34 -12.93 11.60 -7.38
C LYS A 34 -11.53 12.04 -7.80
N ARG A 35 -10.48 11.34 -7.35
CA ARG A 35 -9.09 11.64 -7.74
C ARG A 35 -8.85 11.34 -9.22
N LEU A 36 -9.31 10.18 -9.70
CA LEU A 36 -9.21 9.78 -11.11
C LEU A 36 -10.01 10.72 -12.02
N ALA A 37 -11.22 11.09 -11.62
CA ALA A 37 -12.02 12.06 -12.37
C ALA A 37 -11.33 13.42 -12.50
N GLY A 38 -10.58 13.86 -11.49
CA GLY A 38 -9.79 15.10 -11.52
C GLY A 38 -8.69 15.12 -12.59
N ILE A 39 -8.33 13.95 -13.14
CA ILE A 39 -7.37 13.80 -14.25
C ILE A 39 -8.01 13.17 -15.49
N ASN A 40 -9.34 13.21 -15.60
CA ASN A 40 -10.13 12.65 -16.71
C ASN A 40 -9.95 11.13 -16.92
N VAL A 41 -9.71 10.38 -15.85
CA VAL A 41 -9.63 8.91 -15.87
C VAL A 41 -10.91 8.32 -15.28
N GLU A 42 -11.46 7.30 -15.94
CA GLU A 42 -12.66 6.60 -15.49
C GLU A 42 -12.35 5.74 -14.24
N ASN A 43 -13.31 5.66 -13.31
CA ASN A 43 -13.18 4.86 -12.10
C ASN A 43 -13.50 3.37 -12.33
N THR A 44 -12.67 2.70 -13.12
CA THR A 44 -12.72 1.24 -13.30
C THR A 44 -11.76 0.52 -12.35
N GLU A 45 -11.95 -0.77 -12.15
CA GLU A 45 -11.03 -1.57 -11.33
C GLU A 45 -9.62 -1.59 -11.92
N GLU A 46 -9.50 -1.71 -13.24
CA GLU A 46 -8.22 -1.73 -13.95
C GLU A 46 -7.45 -0.43 -13.75
N ASN A 47 -8.13 0.72 -13.77
CA ASN A 47 -7.48 2.01 -13.53
C ASN A 47 -7.05 2.17 -12.07
N ARG A 48 -7.85 1.66 -11.13
CA ARG A 48 -7.49 1.61 -9.71
C ARG A 48 -6.28 0.69 -9.47
N GLN A 49 -6.26 -0.48 -10.09
CA GLN A 49 -5.16 -1.43 -10.07
C GLN A 49 -3.88 -0.81 -10.64
N ALA A 50 -3.96 -0.22 -11.83
CA ALA A 50 -2.83 0.43 -12.49
C ALA A 50 -2.26 1.57 -11.65
N TYR A 51 -3.10 2.40 -11.02
CA TYR A 51 -2.66 3.47 -10.13
C TYR A 51 -1.88 2.93 -8.93
N ARG A 52 -2.38 1.91 -8.21
CA ARG A 52 -1.67 1.34 -7.05
C ARG A 52 -0.43 0.56 -7.48
N GLY A 53 -0.51 -0.13 -8.61
CA GLY A 53 0.61 -0.82 -9.22
C GLY A 53 1.77 0.10 -9.57
N MET A 54 1.48 1.25 -10.18
CA MET A 54 2.46 2.31 -10.45
C MET A 54 3.15 2.77 -9.17
N LEU A 55 2.41 2.97 -8.07
CA LEU A 55 3.00 3.34 -6.79
C LEU A 55 3.94 2.26 -6.28
N PHE A 56 3.53 0.99 -6.28
CA PHE A 56 4.32 -0.11 -5.71
C PHE A 56 5.45 -0.62 -6.61
N THR A 57 5.59 -0.06 -7.80
CA THR A 57 6.70 -0.33 -8.72
C THR A 57 7.69 0.83 -8.84
N ALA A 58 7.47 1.91 -8.07
CA ALA A 58 8.41 3.03 -8.00
C ALA A 58 9.76 2.57 -7.41
N GLU A 59 10.83 2.76 -8.17
CA GLU A 59 12.19 2.44 -7.75
C GLU A 59 12.60 3.26 -6.52
N GLY A 60 13.23 2.60 -5.55
CA GLY A 60 13.67 3.25 -4.31
C GLY A 60 12.55 3.62 -3.32
N LEU A 61 11.28 3.27 -3.59
CA LEU A 61 10.17 3.59 -2.67
C LEU A 61 10.44 3.10 -1.24
N GLY A 62 10.99 1.89 -1.10
CA GLY A 62 11.30 1.26 0.18
C GLY A 62 12.36 2.00 1.00
N ASP A 63 13.13 2.92 0.42
CA ASP A 63 14.11 3.72 1.15
C ASP A 63 13.45 4.77 2.04
N PHE A 64 12.25 5.22 1.65
CA PHE A 64 11.52 6.30 2.31
C PHE A 64 10.18 5.87 2.89
N ILE A 65 9.63 4.73 2.48
CA ILE A 65 8.36 4.21 2.98
C ILE A 65 8.62 2.92 3.75
N SER A 66 8.09 2.86 4.97
CA SER A 66 8.17 1.70 5.86
C SER A 66 6.87 0.91 5.92
N GLY A 67 5.74 1.54 5.61
CA GLY A 67 4.43 0.90 5.57
C GLY A 67 3.48 1.57 4.58
N ALA A 68 2.53 0.79 4.06
CA ALA A 68 1.50 1.27 3.16
C ALA A 68 0.11 0.86 3.68
N ILE A 69 -0.80 1.82 3.85
CA ILE A 69 -2.16 1.56 4.30
C ILE A 69 -3.02 1.31 3.06
N LEU A 70 -3.59 0.11 2.95
CA LEU A 70 -4.35 -0.35 1.80
C LEU A 70 -5.85 -0.27 2.06
N TYR A 71 -6.60 -0.21 0.96
CA TYR A 71 -8.03 -0.53 0.95
C TYR A 71 -8.21 -2.04 0.68
N GLU A 72 -9.32 -2.62 1.12
CA GLU A 72 -9.57 -4.07 1.02
C GLU A 72 -9.43 -4.60 -0.41
N GLU A 73 -9.93 -3.87 -1.41
CA GLU A 73 -9.75 -4.20 -2.84
C GLU A 73 -8.26 -4.39 -3.18
N THR A 74 -7.40 -3.45 -2.78
CA THR A 74 -5.96 -3.50 -3.08
C THR A 74 -5.23 -4.59 -2.29
N LEU A 75 -5.70 -4.93 -1.09
CA LEU A 75 -5.08 -5.97 -0.26
C LEU A 75 -5.13 -7.35 -0.93
N TYR A 76 -6.23 -7.63 -1.65
CA TYR A 76 -6.45 -8.92 -2.33
C TYR A 76 -6.27 -8.87 -3.85
N GLN A 77 -5.88 -7.71 -4.39
CA GLN A 77 -5.68 -7.53 -5.82
C GLN A 77 -4.25 -7.90 -6.24
N ASP A 78 -4.15 -8.48 -7.44
CA ASP A 78 -2.88 -8.71 -8.11
C ASP A 78 -2.48 -7.51 -8.96
N HIS A 79 -1.19 -7.35 -9.20
CA HIS A 79 -0.68 -6.45 -10.21
C HIS A 79 -0.89 -7.03 -11.62
N LEU A 80 -0.76 -6.20 -12.65
CA LEU A 80 -0.90 -6.59 -14.06
C LEU A 80 0.06 -7.71 -14.51
N ASP A 81 1.17 -7.91 -13.79
CA ASP A 81 2.14 -8.98 -14.04
C ASP A 81 1.82 -10.27 -13.27
N GLY A 82 0.67 -10.34 -12.59
CA GLY A 82 0.20 -11.51 -11.85
C GLY A 82 0.80 -11.65 -10.45
N GLU A 83 1.66 -10.72 -10.00
CA GLU A 83 2.15 -10.71 -8.63
C GLU A 83 1.20 -9.93 -7.71
N SER A 84 0.90 -10.46 -6.52
CA SER A 84 0.07 -9.74 -5.55
C SER A 84 0.65 -8.39 -5.14
N MET A 85 -0.22 -7.38 -4.93
CA MET A 85 0.21 -6.05 -4.46
C MET A 85 0.97 -6.14 -3.12
N VAL A 86 0.55 -7.05 -2.25
CA VAL A 86 1.21 -7.36 -0.97
C VAL A 86 2.64 -7.90 -1.18
N SER A 87 2.84 -8.81 -2.14
CA SER A 87 4.17 -9.35 -2.45
C SER A 87 5.13 -8.25 -2.93
N LYS A 88 4.64 -7.33 -3.77
CA LYS A 88 5.45 -6.17 -4.22
C LYS A 88 5.90 -5.28 -3.07
N LEU A 89 4.99 -4.93 -2.15
CA LEU A 89 5.33 -4.16 -0.96
C LEU A 89 6.37 -4.88 -0.08
N ASN A 90 6.17 -6.17 0.16
CA ASN A 90 7.11 -6.97 0.95
C ASN A 90 8.51 -7.03 0.33
N LYS A 91 8.62 -7.15 -1.00
CA LYS A 91 9.91 -7.10 -1.72
C LYS A 91 10.64 -5.77 -1.57
N LEU A 92 9.90 -4.67 -1.40
CA LEU A 92 10.43 -3.35 -1.10
C LEU A 92 10.74 -3.13 0.39
N GLY A 93 10.46 -4.12 1.26
CA GLY A 93 10.57 -3.97 2.70
C GLY A 93 9.51 -3.05 3.31
N ILE A 94 8.39 -2.86 2.62
CA ILE A 94 7.25 -2.03 3.06
C ILE A 94 6.21 -2.92 3.72
N ILE A 95 5.82 -2.59 4.95
CA ILE A 95 4.83 -3.33 5.75
C ILE A 95 3.41 -3.02 5.24
N PRO A 96 2.66 -4.02 4.74
CA PRO A 96 1.26 -3.81 4.37
C PRO A 96 0.39 -3.57 5.60
N GLY A 97 -0.44 -2.54 5.56
CA GLY A 97 -1.48 -2.24 6.53
C GLY A 97 -2.85 -2.18 5.87
N ILE A 98 -3.92 -2.26 6.66
CA ILE A 98 -5.30 -2.26 6.17
C ILE A 98 -6.11 -1.17 6.89
N LYS A 99 -6.93 -0.45 6.14
CA LYS A 99 -8.00 0.37 6.71
C LYS A 99 -9.13 -0.55 7.18
N VAL A 100 -9.38 -0.54 8.49
CA VAL A 100 -10.46 -1.28 9.16
C VAL A 100 -11.73 -0.45 9.31
#